data_AF-A0A0Q3TQ67-F1
#
_entry.id   AF-A0A0Q3TQ67-F1
#
_cell.length_a   1.000
_cell.length_b   1.000
_cell.length_c   1.000
_cell.angle_alpha   90.00
_cell.angle_beta   90.00
_cell.angle_gamma   90.00
#
_symmetry.space_group_name_H-M   'P 1'
#
loop_
_entity.id
_entity.type
_entity.pdbx_description
1 polymer ?
#
loop_
_entity_poly.entity_id
_entity_poly.type
_entity_poly.pdbx_seq_one_letter_code
_entity_poly.pdbx_strand_id
1 'polypeptide(L)'
;MHPIELIELMIVGGILLVILLVSFILKGKWRKITLGLAILFLVSFGIFYFARPYWIDMQIEKKVGYIQMHLEEQYPGETWEYRTVPHREDGYESSNPYYIGVIFDTEPLVEYKYFARKKGDIIQQGWYTTELQSDLLHLEVFEE
;
A
#
# COMPACT_ATOMS: atom_id res chain seq x y z
N MET A 1 -0.07 -17.00 -6.59
CA MET A 1 -0.05 -17.14 -5.11
C MET A 1 1.36 -16.88 -4.65
N HIS A 2 1.60 -15.66 -4.20
CA HIS A 2 2.91 -15.24 -3.72
C HIS A 2 3.22 -15.94 -2.37
N PRO A 3 4.49 -16.21 -2.02
CA PRO A 3 4.84 -16.87 -0.75
C PRO A 3 4.22 -16.23 0.48
N ILE A 4 4.06 -14.90 0.50
CA ILE A 4 3.39 -14.18 1.59
C ILE A 4 1.90 -14.53 1.71
N GLU A 5 1.17 -14.59 0.59
CA GLU A 5 -0.25 -14.94 0.61
C GLU A 5 -0.45 -16.39 1.05
N LEU A 6 0.48 -17.28 0.66
CA LEU A 6 0.48 -18.66 1.09
C LEU A 6 0.67 -18.76 2.61
N ILE A 7 1.61 -17.99 3.18
CA ILE A 7 1.85 -17.92 4.63
C ILE A 7 0.61 -17.36 5.35
N GLU A 8 0.00 -16.29 4.84
CA GLU A 8 -1.24 -15.73 5.40
C GLU A 8 -2.37 -16.76 5.42
N LEU A 9 -2.60 -17.46 4.29
CA LEU A 9 -3.60 -18.53 4.20
C LEU A 9 -3.29 -19.70 5.14
N MET A 10 -2.03 -20.08 5.30
CA MET A 10 -1.63 -21.12 6.26
C MET A 10 -1.92 -20.71 7.71
N ILE A 11 -1.64 -19.45 8.08
CA ILE A 11 -1.93 -18.92 9.42
C ILE A 11 -3.44 -18.90 9.65
N VAL A 12 -4.21 -18.35 8.72
CA VAL A 12 -5.68 -18.26 8.80
C VAL A 12 -6.31 -19.64 8.87
N GLY A 13 -5.86 -20.58 8.02
CA GLY A 13 -6.28 -21.98 8.04
C GLY A 13 -5.92 -22.68 9.35
N GLY A 14 -4.74 -22.42 9.90
CA GLY A 14 -4.30 -22.95 11.19
C GLY A 14 -5.18 -22.46 12.34
N ILE A 15 -5.47 -21.15 12.40
CA ILE A 15 -6.40 -20.56 13.38
C ILE A 15 -7.77 -21.21 13.27
N LEU A 16 -8.31 -21.34 12.06
CA LEU A 16 -9.60 -21.95 11.82
C LEU A 16 -9.62 -23.42 12.29
N LEU A 17 -8.57 -24.18 12.00
CA LEU A 17 -8.44 -25.57 12.42
C LEU A 17 -8.44 -25.69 13.95
N VAL A 18 -7.73 -24.81 14.66
CA VAL A 18 -7.74 -24.76 16.13
C VAL A 18 -9.14 -24.48 16.67
N ILE A 19 -9.85 -23.50 16.10
CA ILE A 19 -11.23 -23.17 16.49
C ILE A 19 -12.15 -24.39 16.32
N LEU A 20 -12.00 -25.12 15.20
CA LEU A 20 -12.77 -26.32 14.92
C LEU A 20 -12.43 -27.46 15.90
N LEU A 21 -11.15 -27.70 16.20
CA LEU A 21 -10.72 -28.71 17.18
C LEU A 21 -11.28 -28.40 18.58
N VAL A 22 -11.21 -27.15 19.02
CA VAL A 22 -11.79 -26.70 20.29
C VAL A 22 -13.30 -26.92 20.30
N SER A 23 -13.97 -26.64 19.18
CA SER A 23 -15.41 -26.88 19.01
C SER A 23 -15.78 -28.37 19.18
N PHE A 24 -14.92 -29.30 18.75
CA PHE A 24 -15.15 -30.74 18.93
C PHE A 24 -15.04 -31.18 20.40
N ILE A 25 -14.17 -30.55 21.19
CA ILE A 25 -14.02 -30.84 22.63
C ILE A 25 -15.21 -30.27 23.42
N LEU A 26 -15.70 -29.10 23.02
CA LEU A 26 -16.84 -28.44 23.66
C LEU A 26 -18.16 -29.15 23.33
N LYS A 27 -19.07 -29.24 24.33
CA LYS A 27 -20.37 -29.92 24.19
C LYS A 27 -21.54 -28.95 24.33
N GLY A 28 -22.70 -29.36 23.80
CA GLY A 28 -23.96 -28.64 23.95
C GLY A 28 -23.97 -27.25 23.29
N LYS A 29 -24.39 -26.23 24.04
CA LYS A 29 -24.53 -24.85 23.53
C LYS A 29 -23.19 -24.22 23.14
N TRP A 30 -22.11 -24.55 23.86
CA TRP A 30 -20.77 -24.02 23.60
C TRP A 30 -20.26 -24.36 22.21
N ARG A 31 -20.47 -25.61 21.75
CA ARG A 31 -20.11 -26.04 20.39
C ARG A 31 -20.72 -25.16 19.30
N LYS A 32 -22.01 -24.80 19.44
CA LYS A 32 -22.72 -23.94 18.49
C LYS A 32 -22.15 -22.52 18.47
N ILE A 33 -21.77 -21.99 19.63
CA ILE A 33 -21.14 -20.66 19.75
C ILE A 33 -19.78 -20.68 19.04
N THR A 34 -18.95 -21.69 19.28
CA THR A 34 -17.62 -21.79 18.66
C THR A 34 -17.70 -21.93 17.14
N LEU A 35 -18.68 -22.70 16.62
CA LEU A 35 -18.92 -22.79 15.18
C LEU A 35 -19.41 -21.47 14.59
N GLY A 36 -20.30 -20.75 15.29
CA GLY A 36 -20.73 -19.42 14.90
C GLY A 36 -19.55 -18.44 14.80
N LEU A 37 -18.63 -18.49 15.77
CA LEU A 37 -17.38 -17.70 15.74
C LEU A 37 -16.48 -18.08 14.56
N ALA A 38 -16.37 -19.37 14.22
CA ALA A 38 -15.58 -19.82 13.07
C ALA A 38 -16.15 -19.26 11.75
N ILE A 39 -17.48 -19.28 11.59
CA ILE A 39 -18.16 -18.71 10.42
C ILE A 39 -17.96 -17.20 10.37
N LEU A 40 -18.15 -16.50 11.50
CA LEU A 40 -17.94 -15.06 11.58
C LEU A 40 -16.49 -14.67 11.24
N PHE A 41 -15.52 -15.44 11.69
CA PHE A 41 -14.11 -15.25 11.38
C PHE A 41 -13.85 -15.40 9.88
N LEU A 42 -14.36 -16.47 9.25
CA LEU A 42 -14.24 -16.69 7.80
C LEU A 42 -14.85 -15.55 6.98
N VAL A 43 -16.05 -15.11 7.35
CA VAL A 43 -16.74 -14.00 6.67
C VAL A 43 -15.95 -12.70 6.83
N SER A 44 -15.50 -12.39 8.05
CA SER A 44 -14.67 -11.20 8.32
C SER A 44 -13.36 -11.23 7.53
N PHE A 45 -12.69 -12.39 7.48
CA PHE A 45 -11.47 -12.57 6.71
C PHE A 45 -11.71 -12.37 5.21
N GLY A 46 -12.78 -12.96 4.66
CA GLY A 46 -13.16 -12.76 3.27
C GLY A 46 -13.41 -11.28 2.94
N ILE A 47 -14.19 -10.59 3.77
CA ILE A 47 -14.44 -9.15 3.61
C ILE A 47 -13.12 -8.37 3.64
N PHE A 48 -12.25 -8.64 4.61
CA PHE A 48 -10.96 -7.97 4.73
C PHE A 48 -10.11 -8.17 3.48
N TYR A 49 -10.01 -9.41 2.98
CA TYR A 49 -9.24 -9.74 1.79
C TYR A 49 -9.78 -9.01 0.54
N PHE A 50 -11.10 -8.96 0.36
CA PHE A 50 -11.73 -8.23 -0.75
C PHE A 50 -11.65 -6.70 -0.62
N ALA A 51 -11.75 -6.16 0.60
CA ALA A 51 -11.75 -4.72 0.84
C ALA A 51 -10.34 -4.10 0.83
N ARG A 52 -9.31 -4.89 1.18
CA ARG A 52 -7.91 -4.45 1.24
C ARG A 52 -7.43 -3.67 0.01
N PRO A 53 -7.58 -4.14 -1.24
CA PRO A 53 -7.09 -3.40 -2.41
C PRO A 53 -7.77 -2.03 -2.57
N TYR A 54 -9.08 -1.93 -2.30
CA TYR A 54 -9.80 -0.66 -2.36
C TYR A 54 -9.36 0.30 -1.25
N TRP A 55 -9.06 -0.22 -0.07
CA TRP A 55 -8.50 0.59 1.01
C TRP A 55 -7.13 1.16 0.63
N ILE A 56 -6.28 0.38 -0.03
CA ILE A 56 -4.97 0.83 -0.53
C ILE A 56 -5.15 1.95 -1.56
N ASP A 57 -6.03 1.78 -2.55
CA ASP A 57 -6.31 2.84 -3.55
C ASP A 57 -6.71 4.17 -2.90
N MET A 58 -7.63 4.12 -1.94
CA MET A 58 -8.09 5.32 -1.24
C MET A 58 -6.95 6.02 -0.49
N GLN A 59 -6.01 5.25 0.06
CA GLN A 59 -4.81 5.81 0.70
C GLN A 59 -3.84 6.41 -0.32
N ILE A 60 -3.67 5.77 -1.49
CA ILE A 60 -2.85 6.28 -2.59
C ILE A 60 -3.41 7.62 -3.05
N GLU A 61 -4.70 7.70 -3.39
CA GLU A 61 -5.36 8.92 -3.85
C GLU A 61 -5.19 10.07 -2.85
N LYS A 62 -5.38 9.78 -1.56
CA LYS A 62 -5.19 10.76 -0.49
C LYS A 62 -3.74 11.26 -0.42
N LYS A 63 -2.76 10.37 -0.59
CA LYS A 63 -1.33 10.71 -0.57
C LYS A 63 -0.92 11.49 -1.82
N VAL A 64 -1.44 11.13 -2.99
CA VAL A 64 -1.27 11.89 -4.23
C VAL A 64 -1.78 13.32 -4.04
N GLY A 65 -2.96 13.50 -3.43
CA GLY A 65 -3.46 14.84 -3.13
C GLY A 65 -2.56 15.65 -2.18
N TYR A 66 -1.91 14.99 -1.21
CA TYR A 66 -0.93 15.66 -0.35
C TYR A 66 0.34 16.09 -1.07
N ILE A 67 0.84 15.23 -1.97
CA ILE A 67 2.01 15.53 -2.81
C ILE A 67 1.67 16.65 -3.79
N GLN A 68 0.50 16.61 -4.42
CA GLN A 68 0.07 17.64 -5.36
C GLN A 68 0.06 19.03 -4.68
N MET A 69 -0.56 19.15 -3.50
CA MET A 69 -0.55 20.43 -2.76
C MET A 69 0.88 20.90 -2.43
N HIS A 70 1.78 19.98 -2.07
CA HIS A 70 3.19 20.30 -1.78
C HIS A 70 3.92 20.81 -3.02
N LEU A 71 3.75 20.13 -4.16
CA LEU A 71 4.39 20.51 -5.42
C LEU A 71 3.86 21.84 -5.97
N GLU A 72 2.55 22.10 -5.86
CA GLU A 72 1.95 23.38 -6.25
C GLU A 72 2.51 24.56 -5.43
N GLU A 73 2.85 24.33 -4.16
CA GLU A 73 3.43 25.34 -3.27
C GLU A 73 4.93 25.54 -3.54
N GLN A 74 5.69 24.46 -3.74
CA GLN A 74 7.14 24.52 -3.94
C GLN A 74 7.55 24.94 -5.35
N TYR A 75 6.82 24.49 -6.37
CA TYR A 75 7.16 24.68 -7.77
C TYR A 75 6.00 25.36 -8.53
N PRO A 76 5.70 26.63 -8.20
CA PRO A 76 4.57 27.32 -8.81
C PRO A 76 4.80 27.52 -10.31
N GLY A 77 3.92 26.95 -11.13
CA GLY A 77 3.97 27.05 -12.59
C GLY A 77 4.62 25.86 -13.29
N GLU A 78 5.18 24.90 -12.55
CA GLU A 78 5.57 23.60 -13.10
C GLU A 78 4.35 22.71 -13.31
N THR A 79 4.46 21.79 -14.25
CA THR A 79 3.49 20.72 -14.50
C THR A 79 4.18 19.37 -14.37
N TRP A 80 3.44 18.37 -13.90
CA TRP A 80 3.97 17.05 -13.64
C TRP A 80 2.94 15.95 -13.89
N GLU A 81 3.46 14.76 -14.15
CA GLU A 81 2.70 13.52 -14.17
C GLU A 81 3.05 12.67 -12.94
N TYR A 82 2.06 11.98 -12.38
CA TYR A 82 2.28 11.03 -11.30
C TYR A 82 2.23 9.60 -11.82
N ARG A 83 3.08 8.75 -11.24
CA ARG A 83 3.07 7.30 -11.44
C ARG A 83 2.89 6.62 -10.10
N THR A 84 1.88 5.76 -10.02
CA THR A 84 1.64 4.93 -8.85
C THR A 84 2.12 3.52 -9.12
N VAL A 85 2.48 2.80 -8.06
CA VAL A 85 2.81 1.38 -8.17
C VAL A 85 1.52 0.61 -8.51
N PRO A 86 1.49 -0.22 -9.58
CA PRO A 86 0.33 -1.03 -9.93
C PRO A 86 0.22 -2.24 -9.00
N HIS A 87 -0.05 -1.99 -7.72
CA HIS A 87 -0.02 -2.97 -6.62
C HIS A 87 -1.09 -4.08 -6.69
N ARG A 88 -1.96 -4.04 -7.70
CA ARG A 88 -2.95 -5.07 -8.00
C ARG A 88 -2.46 -6.03 -9.09
N GLU A 89 -1.37 -5.70 -9.77
CA GLU A 89 -0.76 -6.51 -10.83
C GLU A 89 0.31 -7.44 -10.26
N ASP A 90 0.42 -8.61 -10.87
CA ASP A 90 1.42 -9.61 -10.50
C ASP A 90 2.84 -9.03 -10.69
N GLY A 91 3.72 -9.24 -9.71
CA GLY A 91 5.11 -8.76 -9.74
C GLY A 91 5.37 -7.48 -8.94
N TYR A 92 4.33 -6.80 -8.44
CA TYR A 92 4.45 -5.58 -7.63
C TYR A 92 4.15 -5.79 -6.14
N GLU A 93 3.97 -7.04 -5.68
CA GLU A 93 3.55 -7.38 -4.32
C GLU A 93 4.60 -7.04 -3.26
N SER A 94 5.88 -7.00 -3.65
CA SER A 94 6.99 -6.57 -2.79
C SER A 94 7.22 -5.05 -2.81
N SER A 95 6.58 -4.34 -3.76
CA SER A 95 6.70 -2.90 -3.88
C SER A 95 5.76 -2.21 -2.89
N ASN A 96 6.24 -1.15 -2.24
CA ASN A 96 5.39 -0.36 -1.37
C ASN A 96 4.43 0.50 -2.24
N PRO A 97 3.10 0.27 -2.16
CA PRO A 97 2.13 0.94 -3.02
C PRO A 97 2.00 2.44 -2.77
N TYR A 98 2.55 2.93 -1.65
CA TYR A 98 2.42 4.31 -1.21
C TYR A 98 3.56 5.23 -1.68
N TYR A 99 4.51 4.70 -2.45
CA TYR A 99 5.45 5.54 -3.18
C TYR A 99 4.81 6.05 -4.46
N ILE A 100 4.93 7.36 -4.66
CA ILE A 100 4.41 8.04 -5.84
C ILE A 100 5.61 8.57 -6.62
N GLY A 101 5.76 8.12 -7.85
CA GLY A 101 6.69 8.71 -8.81
C GLY A 101 6.13 10.02 -9.34
N VAL A 102 6.96 11.04 -9.46
CA VAL A 102 6.62 12.34 -10.02
C VAL A 102 7.63 12.65 -11.11
N ILE A 103 7.12 12.99 -12.29
CA ILE A 103 7.93 13.37 -13.46
C ILE A 103 7.52 14.79 -13.82
N PHE A 104 8.44 15.72 -13.73
CA PHE A 104 8.21 17.12 -14.09
C PHE A 104 8.36 17.29 -15.61
N ASP A 105 7.54 18.14 -16.23
CA ASP A 105 7.60 18.39 -17.67
C ASP A 105 8.93 19.04 -18.11
N THR A 106 9.58 19.76 -17.19
CA THR A 106 10.91 20.35 -17.37
C THR A 106 12.04 19.32 -17.23
N GLU A 107 11.80 18.18 -16.59
CA GLU A 107 12.73 17.06 -16.43
C GLU A 107 12.08 15.70 -16.75
N PRO A 108 11.64 15.47 -17.99
CA PRO A 108 10.78 14.33 -18.34
C PRO A 108 11.49 12.97 -18.27
N LEU A 109 12.82 12.96 -18.13
CA LEU A 109 13.64 11.74 -18.03
C LEU A 109 13.93 11.34 -16.57
N VAL A 110 13.51 12.15 -15.60
CA VAL A 110 13.74 11.91 -14.18
C VAL A 110 12.41 11.62 -13.48
N GLU A 111 12.34 10.49 -12.80
CA GLU A 111 11.24 10.13 -11.92
C GLU A 111 11.67 10.29 -10.47
N TYR A 112 11.11 11.28 -9.79
CA TYR A 112 11.33 11.53 -8.36
C TYR A 112 10.34 10.72 -7.52
N LYS A 113 10.84 9.98 -6.53
CA LYS A 113 10.02 9.13 -5.66
C LYS A 113 9.64 9.88 -4.40
N TYR A 114 8.36 10.17 -4.25
CA TYR A 114 7.78 10.83 -3.09
C TYR A 114 7.02 9.87 -2.17
N PHE A 115 7.02 10.20 -0.88
CA PHE A 115 6.22 9.54 0.14
C PHE A 115 5.58 10.58 1.05
N ALA A 116 4.25 10.59 1.11
CA ALA A 116 3.50 11.46 2.03
C ALA A 116 3.07 10.68 3.28
N ARG A 117 3.53 11.09 4.46
CA ARG A 117 3.07 10.50 5.74
C ARG A 117 1.72 11.08 6.16
N LYS A 118 1.57 12.40 6.00
CA LYS A 118 0.36 13.19 6.28
C LYS A 118 0.40 14.48 5.46
N LYS A 119 -0.65 15.28 5.50
CA LYS A 119 -0.65 16.63 4.90
C LYS A 119 0.49 17.46 5.52
N GLY A 120 1.32 18.07 4.68
CA GLY A 120 2.47 18.89 5.10
C GLY A 120 3.69 18.09 5.61
N ASP A 121 3.69 16.77 5.45
CA ASP A 121 4.82 15.88 5.75
C ASP A 121 5.04 14.97 4.54
N ILE A 122 5.67 15.57 3.53
CA ILE A 122 6.02 14.95 2.25
C ILE A 122 7.54 14.87 2.22
N ILE A 123 8.05 13.69 1.86
CA ILE A 123 9.49 13.47 1.68
C ILE A 123 9.78 12.88 0.30
N GLN A 124 10.74 13.46 -0.41
CA GLN A 124 11.39 12.83 -1.53
C GLN A 124 12.39 11.76 -1.00
N GLN A 125 12.26 10.51 -1.42
CA GLN A 125 13.14 9.43 -0.95
C GLN A 125 14.22 9.03 -1.95
N GLY A 126 14.15 9.57 -3.16
CA GLY A 126 15.13 9.33 -4.19
C GLY A 126 14.58 9.66 -5.56
N TRP A 127 15.34 9.27 -6.57
CA TRP A 127 15.03 9.53 -7.97
C TRP A 127 15.59 8.40 -8.83
N TYR A 128 15.07 8.30 -10.04
CA TYR A 128 15.56 7.42 -11.08
C TYR A 128 15.65 8.21 -12.38
N THR A 129 16.74 8.04 -13.12
CA THR A 129 16.92 8.62 -14.45
C THR A 129 17.44 7.58 -15.41
N THR A 130 17.13 7.76 -16.68
CA THR A 130 17.65 6.90 -17.77
C THR A 130 18.95 7.45 -18.36
N GLU A 131 19.26 8.73 -18.13
CA GLU A 131 20.44 9.40 -18.67
C GLU A 131 21.31 10.00 -17.57
N LEU A 132 22.62 10.12 -17.82
CA LEU A 132 23.58 10.74 -16.90
C LEU A 132 23.35 12.26 -16.86
N GLN A 133 22.39 12.68 -16.04
CA GLN A 133 22.05 14.07 -15.81
C GLN A 133 22.83 14.58 -14.59
N SER A 134 23.66 15.60 -14.78
CA SER A 134 24.53 16.14 -13.72
C SER A 134 23.79 17.03 -12.73
N ASP A 135 22.74 17.71 -13.20
CA ASP A 135 21.97 18.68 -12.41
C ASP A 135 20.50 18.27 -12.41
N LEU A 136 19.99 17.95 -11.23
CA LEU A 136 18.59 17.59 -10.98
C LEU A 136 17.87 18.81 -10.40
N LEU A 137 16.96 19.40 -11.18
CA LEU A 137 16.31 20.69 -10.85
C LEU A 137 15.37 20.58 -9.65
N HIS A 138 14.76 19.41 -9.44
CA HIS A 138 13.76 19.17 -8.40
C HIS A 138 14.24 18.21 -7.30
N LEU A 139 15.56 18.07 -7.13
CA LEU A 139 16.11 17.31 -6.01
C LEU A 139 15.92 18.07 -4.70
N GLU A 140 15.12 17.53 -3.79
CA GLU A 140 14.91 18.06 -2.45
C GLU A 140 16.01 17.53 -1.52
N VAL A 141 16.94 18.41 -1.10
CA VAL A 141 17.98 18.05 -0.13
C VAL A 141 17.40 18.19 1.28
N PHE A 142 17.39 17.09 2.04
CA PHE A 142 17.04 17.13 3.45
C PHE A 142 18.24 17.65 4.26
N GLU A 143 18.10 18.81 4.88
CA GLU A 143 18.91 19.15 6.05
C GLU A 143 18.36 18.35 7.25
N GLU A 144 19.20 17.50 7.85
CA GLU A 144 18.91 16.76 9.10
C GLU A 144 18.77 17.69 10.32
#